data_AF-A0A4S0FZM0-F1
#
_entry.id   AF-A0A4S0FZM0-F1
#
_cell.length_a   1.000
_cell.length_b   1.000
_cell.length_c   1.000
_cell.angle_alpha   90.00
_cell.angle_beta   90.00
_cell.angle_gamma   90.00
#
_symmetry.space_group_name_H-M   'P 1'
#
loop_
_entity.id
_entity.type
_entity.pdbx_description
1 polymer ?
#
loop_
_entity_poly.entity_id
_entity_poly.type
_entity_poly.pdbx_seq_one_letter_code
_entity_poly.pdbx_strand_id
1 'polypeptide(L)'
;MGFDLSETLRALKPHKRQGTLARRADDDLPWSDDEPIIGGPLFLDTTVYLDVLQGRSPAGVDTLLTYRLCHHSAVSFSELTHAFGRLDPKHASTKAVLNTIQATIADIPEHRLHAPDTAIWGQAGILAGLLFRMSNLPKGEGHERKFLNDALVFLQARQLGASVLTGNIRDFDFLSQLVPTGRVVLYRTPEASRSV
;
A
#
# COMPACT_ATOMS: atom_id res chain seq x y z
N MET A 1 10.55 1.44 -20.17
CA MET A 1 9.62 0.73 -21.08
C MET A 1 8.38 1.60 -21.22
N GLY A 2 7.81 1.75 -22.42
CA GLY A 2 6.62 2.59 -22.62
C GLY A 2 5.34 1.93 -22.08
N PHE A 3 4.29 2.71 -21.86
CA PHE A 3 2.96 2.17 -21.54
C PHE A 3 2.30 1.60 -22.81
N ASP A 4 1.89 0.32 -22.76
CA ASP A 4 1.06 -0.32 -23.78
C ASP A 4 -0.37 -0.54 -23.25
N LEU A 5 -1.31 0.21 -23.80
CA LEU A 5 -2.72 0.12 -23.44
C LEU A 5 -3.34 -1.22 -23.84
N SER A 6 -3.01 -1.74 -25.02
CA SER A 6 -3.60 -2.98 -25.55
C SER A 6 -3.18 -4.18 -24.70
N GLU A 7 -1.90 -4.25 -24.34
CA GLU A 7 -1.38 -5.27 -23.43
C GLU A 7 -2.04 -5.17 -22.05
N THR A 8 -2.14 -3.95 -21.50
CA THR A 8 -2.77 -3.71 -20.20
C THR A 8 -4.24 -4.12 -20.18
N LEU A 9 -5.01 -3.77 -21.20
CA LEU A 9 -6.43 -4.15 -21.32
C LEU A 9 -6.59 -5.67 -21.46
N ARG A 10 -5.68 -6.35 -22.16
CA ARG A 10 -5.66 -7.81 -22.28
C ARG A 10 -5.33 -8.49 -20.95
N ALA A 11 -4.45 -7.91 -20.15
CA ALA A 11 -4.08 -8.44 -18.84
C ALA A 11 -5.18 -8.22 -17.79
N LEU A 12 -5.65 -6.98 -17.61
CA LEU A 12 -6.63 -6.63 -16.58
C LEU A 12 -8.08 -7.02 -16.95
N LYS A 13 -8.37 -7.09 -18.25
CA LYS A 13 -9.68 -7.45 -18.82
C LYS A 13 -10.84 -6.66 -18.19
N PRO A 14 -10.78 -5.32 -18.13
CA PRO A 14 -11.76 -4.52 -17.38
C PRO A 14 -13.20 -4.74 -17.83
N HIS A 15 -13.44 -5.08 -19.10
CA HIS A 15 -14.76 -5.38 -19.64
C HIS A 15 -15.35 -6.72 -19.15
N LYS A 16 -14.53 -7.66 -18.68
CA LYS A 16 -14.97 -8.95 -18.12
C LYS A 16 -15.17 -8.91 -16.61
N ARG A 17 -14.67 -7.87 -15.94
CA ARG A 17 -14.76 -7.71 -14.48
C ARG A 17 -16.13 -7.13 -14.12
N GLN A 18 -17.07 -8.03 -13.84
CA GLN A 18 -18.45 -7.72 -13.47
C GLN A 18 -18.69 -8.01 -11.98
N GLY A 19 -19.72 -7.38 -11.40
CA GLY A 19 -20.07 -7.55 -9.99
C GLY A 19 -19.27 -6.67 -9.03
N THR A 20 -19.41 -6.98 -7.75
CA THR A 20 -18.80 -6.26 -6.63
C THR A 20 -17.71 -7.12 -5.99
N LEU A 21 -16.61 -6.51 -5.58
CA LEU A 21 -15.58 -7.19 -4.80
C LEU A 21 -16.04 -7.33 -3.36
N ALA A 22 -15.88 -8.52 -2.80
CA ALA A 22 -16.07 -8.80 -1.39
C ALA A 22 -14.73 -9.21 -0.79
N ARG A 23 -14.50 -8.83 0.46
CA ARG A 23 -13.29 -9.21 1.15
C ARG A 23 -13.31 -10.72 1.39
N ARG A 24 -12.19 -11.39 1.15
CA ARG A 24 -12.04 -12.81 1.50
C ARG A 24 -12.10 -13.03 3.02
N ALA A 25 -12.34 -14.27 3.41
CA ALA A 25 -12.29 -14.68 4.82
C ALA A 25 -10.86 -14.52 5.37
N ASP A 26 -10.72 -14.39 6.68
CA ASP A 26 -9.41 -14.20 7.31
C ASP A 26 -8.45 -15.36 6.99
N ASP A 27 -8.94 -16.59 7.02
CA ASP A 27 -8.15 -17.79 6.75
C ASP A 27 -7.61 -17.86 5.30
N ASP A 28 -8.15 -17.04 4.39
CA ASP A 28 -7.73 -16.96 2.98
C ASP A 28 -6.76 -15.79 2.71
N LEU A 29 -6.38 -15.03 3.75
CA LEU A 29 -5.56 -13.84 3.62
C LEU A 29 -4.13 -14.07 4.13
N PRO A 30 -3.10 -13.50 3.48
CA PRO A 30 -1.71 -13.67 3.86
C PRO A 30 -1.36 -12.74 5.02
N TRP A 31 -1.53 -13.21 6.25
CA TRP A 31 -1.22 -12.43 7.46
C TRP A 31 0.26 -12.40 7.79
N SER A 32 0.71 -11.30 8.38
CA SER A 32 2.10 -11.11 8.83
C SER A 32 2.56 -12.16 9.83
N ASP A 33 1.65 -12.67 10.65
CA ASP A 33 1.97 -13.64 11.71
C ASP A 33 2.19 -15.06 11.15
N ASP A 34 1.67 -15.33 9.95
CA ASP A 34 1.84 -16.59 9.22
C ASP A 34 3.02 -16.53 8.22
N GLU A 35 3.60 -15.34 8.01
CA GLU A 35 4.70 -15.15 7.08
C GLU A 35 6.04 -15.65 7.65
N PRO A 36 6.84 -16.40 6.88
CA PRO A 36 8.17 -16.81 7.32
C PRO A 36 9.06 -15.61 7.64
N ILE A 37 9.87 -15.67 8.70
CA ILE A 37 10.76 -14.55 9.07
C ILE A 37 11.70 -14.19 7.89
N ILE A 38 12.29 -15.21 7.26
CA ILE A 38 13.13 -15.07 6.07
C ILE A 38 12.25 -15.25 4.84
N GLY A 39 12.31 -14.30 3.91
CA GLY A 39 11.51 -14.34 2.69
C GLY A 39 11.94 -13.31 1.65
N GLY A 40 11.10 -13.14 0.63
CA GLY A 40 11.31 -12.12 -0.40
C GLY A 40 11.25 -10.69 0.16
N PRO A 41 11.66 -9.69 -0.63
CA PRO A 41 11.62 -8.30 -0.20
C PRO A 41 10.19 -7.82 0.07
N LEU A 42 10.09 -6.82 0.95
CA LEU A 42 8.85 -6.12 1.26
C LEU A 42 8.82 -4.78 0.53
N PHE A 43 7.63 -4.34 0.16
CA PHE A 43 7.38 -3.00 -0.34
C PHE A 43 6.42 -2.31 0.63
N LEU A 44 6.87 -1.25 1.28
CA LEU A 44 6.14 -0.67 2.41
C LEU A 44 5.04 0.28 1.92
N ASP A 45 3.81 0.02 2.36
CA ASP A 45 2.72 0.97 2.28
C ASP A 45 2.84 2.05 3.39
N THR A 46 2.18 3.19 3.20
CA THR A 46 2.21 4.31 4.14
C THR A 46 1.66 3.93 5.51
N THR A 47 0.66 3.04 5.57
CA THR A 47 0.10 2.54 6.84
C THR A 47 1.19 1.96 7.75
N VAL A 48 2.18 1.25 7.20
CA VAL A 48 3.30 0.66 7.95
C VAL A 48 4.08 1.74 8.68
N TYR A 49 4.45 2.81 7.98
CA TYR A 49 5.19 3.91 8.58
C TYR A 49 4.40 4.56 9.71
N LEU A 50 3.12 4.86 9.46
CA LEU A 50 2.29 5.54 10.45
C LEU A 50 2.08 4.67 11.69
N ASP A 51 1.85 3.38 11.52
CA ASP A 51 1.64 2.47 12.66
C ASP A 51 2.93 2.24 13.45
N VAL A 52 4.09 2.10 12.79
CA VAL A 52 5.38 2.02 13.49
C VAL A 52 5.67 3.31 14.26
N LEU A 53 5.49 4.48 13.63
CA LEU A 53 5.72 5.77 14.27
C LEU A 53 4.78 6.04 15.46
N GLN A 54 3.59 5.44 15.44
CA GLN A 54 2.60 5.52 16.52
C GLN A 54 2.77 4.41 17.57
N GLY A 55 3.74 3.50 17.41
CA GLY A 55 3.94 2.37 18.32
C GLY A 55 2.81 1.34 18.29
N ARG A 56 2.14 1.19 17.13
CA ARG A 56 1.00 0.29 16.92
C ARG A 56 1.31 -0.88 15.99
N SER A 57 2.53 -1.00 15.48
CA SER A 57 2.92 -2.16 14.70
C SER A 57 2.84 -3.44 15.55
N PRO A 58 2.25 -4.53 15.03
CA PRO A 58 2.27 -5.82 15.72
C PRO A 58 3.65 -6.47 15.63
N ALA A 59 3.95 -7.39 16.55
CA ALA A 59 5.26 -8.04 16.64
C ALA A 59 5.68 -8.79 15.35
N GLY A 60 4.73 -9.37 14.62
CA GLY A 60 5.00 -10.00 13.31
C GLY A 60 5.51 -8.98 12.29
N VAL A 61 4.92 -7.78 12.25
CA VAL A 61 5.39 -6.68 11.39
C VAL A 61 6.81 -6.25 11.77
N ASP A 62 7.08 -6.00 13.05
CA ASP A 62 8.41 -5.58 13.52
C ASP A 62 9.48 -6.63 13.17
N THR A 63 9.15 -7.91 13.31
CA THR A 63 10.02 -9.03 12.93
C THR A 63 10.32 -9.00 11.44
N LEU A 64 9.30 -8.88 10.59
CA LEU A 64 9.46 -8.83 9.14
C LEU A 64 10.30 -7.63 8.69
N LEU A 65 10.07 -6.45 9.26
CA LEU A 65 10.84 -5.23 8.98
C LEU A 65 12.32 -5.36 9.39
N THR A 66 12.59 -6.12 10.45
CA THR A 66 13.96 -6.36 10.94
C THR A 66 14.75 -7.29 10.02
N TYR A 67 14.12 -8.35 9.51
CA TYR A 67 14.82 -9.44 8.83
C TYR A 67 14.71 -9.45 7.30
N ARG A 68 13.73 -8.75 6.71
CA ARG A 68 13.54 -8.71 5.26
C ARG A 68 14.04 -7.40 4.65
N LEU A 69 14.50 -7.48 3.40
CA LEU A 69 14.84 -6.30 2.61
C LEU A 69 13.59 -5.45 2.36
N CYS A 70 13.61 -4.18 2.77
CA CYS A 70 12.50 -3.25 2.55
C CYS A 70 12.80 -2.30 1.38
N HIS A 71 11.84 -2.20 0.47
CA HIS A 71 11.75 -1.21 -0.59
C HIS A 71 10.63 -0.21 -0.27
N HIS A 72 10.76 0.98 -0.81
CA HIS A 72 9.93 2.13 -0.47
C HIS A 72 9.34 2.75 -1.73
N SER A 73 8.08 3.18 -1.66
CA SER A 73 7.42 3.90 -2.75
C SER A 73 7.61 5.39 -2.63
N ALA A 74 7.89 6.07 -3.75
CA ALA A 74 7.77 7.52 -3.84
C ALA A 74 6.34 8.01 -3.54
N VAL A 75 5.31 7.16 -3.70
CA VAL A 75 3.92 7.46 -3.32
C VAL A 75 3.81 7.59 -1.80
N SER A 76 4.30 6.59 -1.06
CA SER A 76 4.31 6.64 0.41
C SER A 76 5.19 7.76 0.95
N PHE A 77 6.33 8.03 0.31
CA PHE A 77 7.15 9.21 0.60
C PHE A 77 6.36 10.52 0.40
N SER A 78 5.60 10.63 -0.70
CA SER A 78 4.70 11.77 -0.97
C SER A 78 3.64 11.93 0.13
N GLU A 79 3.07 10.84 0.61
CA GLU A 79 2.07 10.87 1.69
C GLU A 79 2.67 11.26 3.04
N LEU A 80 3.88 10.78 3.36
CA LEU A 80 4.61 11.22 4.56
C LEU A 80 4.95 12.71 4.49
N THR A 81 5.45 13.18 3.34
CA THR A 81 5.81 14.59 3.14
C THR A 81 4.59 15.51 3.10
N HIS A 82 3.41 14.99 2.76
CA HIS A 82 2.15 15.75 2.83
C HIS A 82 1.89 16.32 4.23
N ALA A 83 2.33 15.64 5.31
CA ALA A 83 2.16 16.12 6.68
C ALA A 83 2.79 17.52 6.90
N PHE A 84 3.93 17.81 6.26
CA PHE A 84 4.61 19.11 6.38
C PHE A 84 3.80 20.26 5.81
N GLY A 85 2.96 19.99 4.79
CA GLY A 85 2.05 20.99 4.22
C GLY A 85 0.67 21.01 4.88
N ARG A 86 0.28 19.95 5.58
CA ARG A 86 -1.10 19.75 6.06
C ARG A 86 -1.32 20.06 7.54
N LEU A 87 -0.33 19.81 8.40
CA LEU A 87 -0.48 19.98 9.85
C LEU A 87 -0.52 21.46 10.25
N ASP A 88 -1.31 21.79 11.28
CA ASP A 88 -1.39 23.16 11.79
C ASP A 88 -0.09 23.53 12.54
N PRO A 89 0.70 24.51 12.08
CA PRO A 89 1.94 24.91 12.74
C PRO A 89 1.72 25.47 14.16
N LYS A 90 0.50 25.88 14.53
CA LYS A 90 0.18 26.40 15.86
C LYS A 90 -0.15 25.29 16.87
N HIS A 91 -0.45 24.08 16.41
CA HIS A 91 -0.75 22.98 17.31
C HIS A 91 0.52 22.49 18.02
N ALA A 92 0.43 22.32 19.36
CA ALA A 92 1.60 22.08 20.21
C ALA A 92 2.40 20.82 19.83
N SER A 93 1.74 19.78 19.30
CA SER A 93 2.39 18.54 18.88
C SER A 93 3.02 18.57 17.47
N THR A 94 2.67 19.55 16.62
CA THR A 94 3.04 19.52 15.19
C THR A 94 4.55 19.45 15.00
N LYS A 95 5.32 20.25 15.74
CA LYS A 95 6.78 20.24 15.64
C LYS A 95 7.38 18.87 15.96
N ALA A 96 6.90 18.21 17.00
CA ALA A 96 7.37 16.89 17.39
C ALA A 96 7.06 15.85 16.29
N VAL A 97 5.81 15.85 15.79
CA VAL A 97 5.37 14.94 14.72
C VAL A 97 6.22 15.13 13.44
N LEU A 98 6.43 16.37 13.00
CA LEU A 98 7.21 16.66 11.80
C LEU A 98 8.68 16.24 11.95
N ASN A 99 9.27 16.41 13.13
CA ASN A 99 10.64 15.95 13.40
C ASN A 99 10.75 14.41 13.31
N THR A 100 9.76 13.69 13.83
CA THR A 100 9.73 12.22 13.74
C THR A 100 9.61 11.77 12.29
N ILE A 101 8.70 12.37 11.50
CA ILE A 101 8.56 12.06 10.07
C ILE A 101 9.85 12.40 9.31
N GLN A 102 10.49 13.54 9.63
CA GLN A 102 11.75 13.93 9.00
C GLN A 102 12.85 12.90 9.24
N ALA A 103 13.00 12.40 10.47
CA ALA A 103 13.96 11.35 10.81
C ALA A 103 13.68 10.06 10.03
N THR A 104 12.42 9.62 9.99
CA THR A 104 12.02 8.43 9.21
C THR A 104 12.35 8.57 7.73
N ILE A 105 12.10 9.75 7.13
CA ILE A 105 12.44 10.00 5.73
C ILE A 105 13.95 9.97 5.51
N ALA A 106 14.74 10.53 6.42
CA ALA A 106 16.20 10.56 6.32
C ALA A 106 16.82 9.16 6.37
N ASP A 107 16.16 8.20 7.03
CA ASP A 107 16.62 6.81 7.12
C ASP A 107 16.27 5.97 5.87
N ILE A 108 15.46 6.49 4.93
CA ILE A 108 15.11 5.78 3.68
C ILE A 108 16.31 5.80 2.72
N PRO A 109 16.89 4.64 2.35
CA PRO A 109 18.00 4.61 1.39
C PRO A 109 17.51 4.97 -0.03
N GLU A 110 18.18 5.92 -0.69
CA GLU A 110 17.80 6.41 -2.03
C GLU A 110 17.69 5.28 -3.06
N HIS A 111 18.64 4.34 -3.06
CA HIS A 111 18.63 3.17 -3.97
C HIS A 111 17.49 2.16 -3.71
N ARG A 112 16.71 2.35 -2.64
CA ARG A 112 15.52 1.54 -2.30
C ARG A 112 14.23 2.33 -2.39
N LEU A 113 14.28 3.62 -2.75
CA LEU A 113 13.13 4.47 -2.99
C LEU A 113 12.79 4.48 -4.48
N HIS A 114 11.59 4.00 -4.82
CA HIS A 114 11.20 3.76 -6.20
C HIS A 114 10.08 4.69 -6.63
N ALA A 115 10.28 5.44 -7.71
CA ALA A 115 9.23 6.20 -8.37
C ALA A 115 8.48 5.33 -9.39
N PRO A 116 7.14 5.43 -9.49
CA PRO A 116 6.41 4.72 -10.53
C PRO A 116 6.77 5.27 -11.91
N ASP A 117 7.08 4.38 -12.86
CA ASP A 117 7.28 4.76 -14.26
C ASP A 117 5.93 4.94 -14.99
N THR A 118 5.98 5.46 -16.23
CA THR A 118 4.78 5.70 -17.04
C THR A 118 3.93 4.44 -17.24
N ALA A 119 4.54 3.26 -17.32
CA ALA A 119 3.80 2.01 -17.50
C ALA A 119 3.03 1.65 -16.24
N ILE A 120 3.63 1.83 -15.05
CA ILE A 120 2.96 1.65 -13.76
C ILE A 120 1.83 2.68 -13.58
N TRP A 121 2.05 3.95 -13.93
CA TRP A 121 0.99 4.97 -13.90
C TRP A 121 -0.23 4.61 -14.76
N GLY A 122 0.01 4.17 -16.00
CA GLY A 122 -1.07 3.78 -16.92
C GLY A 122 -1.85 2.56 -16.43
N GLN A 123 -1.15 1.54 -15.92
CA GLN A 123 -1.79 0.36 -15.33
C GLN A 123 -2.58 0.70 -14.06
N ALA A 124 -2.01 1.51 -13.16
CA ALA A 124 -2.63 1.92 -11.92
C ALA A 124 -3.92 2.72 -12.16
N GLY A 125 -3.95 3.59 -13.17
CA GLY A 125 -5.17 4.33 -13.54
C GLY A 125 -6.34 3.42 -13.90
N ILE A 126 -6.10 2.38 -14.70
CA ILE A 126 -7.14 1.39 -15.05
C ILE A 126 -7.53 0.56 -13.83
N LEU A 127 -6.55 0.14 -13.03
CA LEU A 127 -6.79 -0.70 -11.86
C LEU A 127 -7.56 0.04 -10.76
N ALA A 128 -7.25 1.31 -10.51
CA ALA A 128 -7.97 2.17 -9.58
C ALA A 128 -9.43 2.40 -10.03
N GLY A 129 -9.65 2.62 -11.34
CA GLY A 129 -11.00 2.72 -11.90
C GLY A 129 -11.80 1.43 -11.74
N LEU A 130 -11.16 0.27 -11.90
CA LEU A 130 -11.78 -1.03 -11.62
C LEU A 130 -12.12 -1.20 -10.15
N LEU A 131 -11.16 -0.90 -9.26
CA LEU A 131 -11.34 -0.97 -7.82
C LEU A 131 -12.51 -0.09 -7.38
N PHE A 132 -12.56 1.15 -7.85
CA PHE A 132 -13.65 2.08 -7.58
C PHE A 132 -15.01 1.52 -8.03
N ARG A 133 -15.10 1.10 -9.30
CA ARG A 133 -16.35 0.58 -9.88
C ARG A 133 -16.84 -0.66 -9.14
N MET A 134 -15.94 -1.53 -8.71
CA MET A 134 -16.29 -2.81 -8.08
C MET A 134 -16.38 -2.74 -6.56
N SER A 135 -15.96 -1.66 -5.92
CA SER A 135 -16.03 -1.50 -4.46
C SER A 135 -17.37 -0.97 -3.95
N ASN A 136 -18.27 -0.57 -4.85
CA ASN A 136 -19.59 0.01 -4.55
C ASN A 136 -19.53 1.19 -3.54
N LEU A 137 -18.46 1.99 -3.60
CA LEU A 137 -18.32 3.16 -2.74
C LEU A 137 -19.05 4.39 -3.31
N PRO A 138 -19.46 5.33 -2.45
CA PRO A 138 -20.05 6.59 -2.89
C PRO A 138 -19.08 7.40 -3.75
N LYS A 139 -19.62 8.09 -4.77
CA LYS A 139 -18.85 9.02 -5.61
C LYS A 139 -18.57 10.32 -4.86
N GLY A 140 -17.40 10.91 -5.08
CA GLY A 140 -17.07 12.26 -4.58
C GLY A 140 -16.52 12.31 -3.15
N GLU A 141 -16.28 11.17 -2.51
CA GLU A 141 -15.67 11.10 -1.16
C GLU A 141 -14.12 11.05 -1.19
N GLY A 142 -13.51 11.24 -2.36
CA GLY A 142 -12.05 11.28 -2.50
C GLY A 142 -11.37 9.89 -2.52
N HIS A 143 -12.14 8.82 -2.65
CA HIS A 143 -11.63 7.44 -2.77
C HIS A 143 -10.78 7.24 -4.03
N GLU A 144 -11.00 8.01 -5.09
CA GLU A 144 -10.28 7.83 -6.36
C GLU A 144 -8.77 8.05 -6.21
N ARG A 145 -8.35 9.09 -5.46
CA ARG A 145 -6.93 9.35 -5.22
C ARG A 145 -6.30 8.23 -4.38
N LYS A 146 -7.03 7.78 -3.35
CA LYS A 146 -6.58 6.68 -2.49
C LYS A 146 -6.35 5.40 -3.30
N PHE A 147 -7.34 5.01 -4.11
CA PHE A 147 -7.23 3.83 -4.96
C PHE A 147 -6.13 3.92 -6.01
N LEU A 148 -5.86 5.12 -6.55
CA LEU A 148 -4.72 5.32 -7.43
C LEU A 148 -3.40 5.08 -6.69
N ASN A 149 -3.24 5.64 -5.49
CA ASN A 149 -2.04 5.46 -4.68
C ASN A 149 -1.84 3.98 -4.29
N ASP A 150 -2.88 3.30 -3.80
CA ASP A 150 -2.83 1.88 -3.45
C ASP A 150 -2.46 1.02 -4.67
N ALA A 151 -3.04 1.31 -5.84
CA ALA A 151 -2.73 0.60 -7.09
C ALA A 151 -1.28 0.83 -7.55
N LEU A 152 -0.73 2.03 -7.40
CA LEU A 152 0.67 2.33 -7.71
C LEU A 152 1.61 1.53 -6.81
N VAL A 153 1.39 1.57 -5.49
CA VAL A 153 2.20 0.83 -4.50
C VAL A 153 2.17 -0.66 -4.82
N PHE A 154 0.98 -1.23 -5.08
CA PHE A 154 0.80 -2.63 -5.42
C PHE A 154 1.53 -3.05 -6.70
N LEU A 155 1.42 -2.25 -7.77
CA LEU A 155 2.04 -2.59 -9.05
C LEU A 155 3.56 -2.42 -9.03
N GLN A 156 4.09 -1.43 -8.28
CA GLN A 156 5.53 -1.31 -8.05
C GLN A 156 6.09 -2.52 -7.30
N ALA A 157 5.43 -2.94 -6.22
CA ALA A 157 5.82 -4.13 -5.47
C ALA A 157 5.89 -5.36 -6.38
N ARG A 158 4.85 -5.56 -7.21
CA ARG A 158 4.82 -6.64 -8.21
C ARG A 158 5.98 -6.54 -9.20
N GLN A 159 6.28 -5.35 -9.72
CA GLN A 159 7.38 -5.13 -10.68
C GLN A 159 8.75 -5.49 -10.07
N LEU A 160 8.94 -5.21 -8.78
CA LEU A 160 10.17 -5.51 -8.04
C LEU A 160 10.23 -6.95 -7.49
N GLY A 161 9.17 -7.75 -7.68
CA GLY A 161 9.08 -9.06 -7.06
C GLY A 161 9.01 -9.00 -5.53
N ALA A 162 8.48 -7.93 -4.96
CA ALA A 162 8.25 -7.75 -3.54
C ALA A 162 6.79 -8.05 -3.14
N SER A 163 6.54 -8.26 -1.85
CA SER A 163 5.20 -8.30 -1.28
C SER A 163 4.88 -6.95 -0.64
N VAL A 164 3.69 -6.40 -0.88
CA VAL A 164 3.27 -5.17 -0.18
C VAL A 164 2.97 -5.50 1.28
N LEU A 165 3.62 -4.82 2.22
CA LEU A 165 3.23 -4.87 3.63
C LEU A 165 2.27 -3.73 3.94
N THR A 166 1.09 -4.01 4.48
CA THR A 166 0.05 -2.98 4.69
C THR A 166 -0.98 -3.36 5.76
N GLY A 167 -1.48 -2.35 6.47
CA GLY A 167 -2.66 -2.44 7.33
C GLY A 167 -3.98 -2.17 6.60
N ASN A 168 -3.95 -1.75 5.32
CA ASN A 168 -5.13 -1.52 4.49
C ASN A 168 -5.64 -2.83 3.87
N ILE A 169 -6.22 -3.67 4.72
CA ILE A 169 -6.64 -5.04 4.38
C ILE A 169 -7.60 -5.08 3.18
N ARG A 170 -8.64 -4.24 3.18
CA ARG A 170 -9.73 -4.31 2.18
C ARG A 170 -9.20 -4.04 0.78
N ASP A 171 -8.50 -2.93 0.59
CA ASP A 171 -8.15 -2.46 -0.75
C ASP A 171 -7.06 -3.34 -1.36
N PHE A 172 -6.10 -3.78 -0.55
CA PHE A 172 -5.04 -4.68 -1.01
C PHE A 172 -5.50 -6.12 -1.21
N ASP A 173 -6.51 -6.59 -0.45
CA ASP A 173 -7.21 -7.83 -0.80
C ASP A 173 -7.86 -7.70 -2.19
N PHE A 174 -8.62 -6.62 -2.43
CA PHE A 174 -9.27 -6.38 -3.72
C PHE A 174 -8.27 -6.29 -4.88
N LEU A 175 -7.16 -5.58 -4.70
CA LEU A 175 -6.08 -5.51 -5.68
C LEU A 175 -5.49 -6.89 -5.98
N SER A 176 -5.27 -7.72 -4.96
CA SER A 176 -4.77 -9.08 -5.13
C SER A 176 -5.76 -10.01 -5.87
N GLN A 177 -7.08 -9.82 -5.69
CA GLN A 177 -8.10 -10.54 -6.47
C GLN A 177 -8.13 -10.09 -7.95
N LEU A 178 -7.91 -8.80 -8.21
CA LEU A 178 -7.86 -8.25 -9.58
C LEU A 178 -6.57 -8.61 -10.31
N VAL A 179 -5.45 -8.70 -9.59
CA VAL A 179 -4.12 -9.01 -10.13
C VAL A 179 -3.46 -10.08 -9.27
N PRO A 180 -3.78 -11.38 -9.47
CA PRO A 180 -3.33 -12.49 -8.61
C PRO A 180 -1.82 -12.75 -8.60
N THR A 181 -1.07 -12.08 -9.47
CA THR A 181 0.40 -12.19 -9.52
C THR A 181 1.11 -11.18 -8.63
N GLY A 182 0.39 -10.19 -8.07
CA GLY A 182 0.91 -9.34 -7.01
C GLY A 182 0.75 -10.03 -5.65
N ARG A 183 1.68 -9.77 -4.74
CA ARG A 183 1.70 -10.36 -3.40
C ARG A 183 1.52 -9.28 -2.35
N VAL A 184 0.81 -9.63 -1.29
CA VAL A 184 0.55 -8.76 -0.15
C VAL A 184 0.83 -9.53 1.14
N VAL A 185 1.21 -8.82 2.18
CA VAL A 185 1.31 -9.27 3.56
C VAL A 185 0.48 -8.27 4.37
N LEU A 186 -0.57 -8.78 5.00
CA LEU A 186 -1.56 -7.97 5.70
C LEU A 186 -1.31 -8.06 7.21
N TYR A 187 -1.60 -6.98 7.93
CA TYR A 187 -1.57 -6.99 9.39
C TYR A 187 -2.73 -6.19 9.97
N ARG A 188 -2.99 -6.40 11.26
CA ARG A 188 -3.91 -5.58 12.07
C ARG A 188 -3.13 -4.93 13.19
N THR A 189 -3.46 -3.68 13.48
CA THR A 189 -2.98 -3.06 14.72
C THR A 189 -3.68 -3.69 15.93
N PRO A 190 -3.06 -3.67 17.12
CA PRO A 190 -3.66 -4.20 18.34
C PRO A 190 -5.03 -3.59 18.69
N GLU A 191 -5.26 -2.33 18.33
CA GLU A 191 -6.56 -1.65 18.55
C GLU A 191 -7.65 -2.18 17.62
N ALA A 192 -7.34 -2.44 16.34
CA ALA A 192 -8.28 -2.96 15.37
C ALA A 192 -8.69 -4.43 15.63
N SER A 193 -7.83 -5.18 16.34
CA SER A 193 -8.08 -6.58 16.70
C SER A 193 -9.10 -6.74 17.84
N ARG A 194 -9.48 -5.65 18.54
CA ARG A 194 -10.46 -5.67 19.63
C ARG A 194 -11.91 -5.41 19.18
N SER A 195 -12.10 -5.12 17.89
CA SER A 195 -13.38 -4.71 17.29
C SER A 195 -13.99 -5.78 16.37
N VAL A 196 -13.57 -7.05 16.53
CA VAL A 196 -14.15 -8.22 15.85
C VAL A 196 -14.88 -9.07 16.87
#